data_AF-A0A812M3M3-F1
#
_entry.id   AF-A0A812M3M3-F1
#
_cell.length_a   1.000
_cell.length_b   1.000
_cell.length_c   1.000
_cell.angle_alpha   90.00
_cell.angle_beta   90.00
_cell.angle_gamma   90.00
#
_symmetry.space_group_name_H-M   'P 1'
#
loop_
_entity.id
_entity.type
_entity.pdbx_description
1 polymer ?
#
loop_
_entity_poly.entity_id
_entity_poly.type
_entity_poly.pdbx_seq_one_letter_code
_entity_poly.pdbx_strand_id
1 'polypeptide(L)'
;MEEIDRLLSTIELDEYTIKEVQNGWETTEKRLGGPKAAGEEVFTKLRNELPKTQGMLTRSSTVWHLLSELLQSLGQPQLVQKRLEYIALRHMNADITTADVEIFRNILFEVCASKLGGLMTPEFQFGLGQIVVAVGTSLAKTHEHYATRLKLLTSCWKEVNANADDDQEAQGHGTADQENPEDDKEDEKENKTEQ
;
A
#
# COMPACT_ATOMS: atom_id res chain seq x y z
N MET A 1 24.16 -4.00 -6.96
CA MET A 1 24.02 -3.67 -5.53
C MET A 1 24.17 -2.18 -5.35
N GLU A 2 25.37 -1.61 -5.55
CA GLU A 2 25.69 -0.17 -5.32
C GLU A 2 24.67 0.88 -5.79
N GLU A 3 23.93 0.61 -6.87
CA GLU A 3 22.90 1.52 -7.39
C GLU A 3 21.60 1.48 -6.56
N ILE A 4 21.17 0.29 -6.12
CA ILE A 4 20.03 0.10 -5.20
C ILE A 4 20.37 0.66 -3.81
N ASP A 5 21.62 0.51 -3.37
CA ASP A 5 22.11 1.05 -2.09
C ASP A 5 21.93 2.58 -2.00
N ARG A 6 21.85 3.30 -3.13
CA ARG A 6 21.57 4.75 -3.21
C ARG A 6 20.08 5.10 -3.21
N LEU A 7 19.22 4.16 -3.60
CA LEU A 7 17.75 4.34 -3.65
C LEU A 7 17.12 4.26 -2.26
N LEU A 8 17.78 3.62 -1.30
CA LEU A 8 17.26 3.46 0.04
C LEU A 8 17.71 4.63 0.93
N SER A 9 16.99 4.84 2.03
CA SER A 9 17.47 5.73 3.10
C SER A 9 18.31 4.92 4.09
N THR A 10 19.41 5.51 4.58
CA THR A 10 20.00 5.03 5.84
C THR A 10 19.10 5.40 7.02
N ILE A 11 19.26 4.67 8.12
CA ILE A 11 18.70 4.99 9.44
C ILE A 11 19.87 4.93 10.40
N GLU A 12 20.30 6.09 10.90
CA GLU A 12 21.43 6.23 11.81
C GLU A 12 20.89 6.67 13.17
N LEU A 13 20.85 5.72 14.10
CA LEU A 13 20.39 5.88 15.48
C LEU A 13 21.44 5.27 16.41
N ASP A 14 21.64 5.85 17.58
CA ASP A 14 22.52 5.31 18.60
C ASP A 14 21.88 4.11 19.34
N GLU A 15 22.69 3.35 20.08
CA GLU A 15 22.24 2.13 20.76
C GLU A 15 21.17 2.39 21.84
N TYR A 16 21.15 3.57 22.47
CA TYR A 16 20.13 3.93 23.45
C TYR A 16 18.80 4.25 22.76
N THR A 17 18.81 5.10 21.73
CA THR A 17 17.61 5.39 20.92
C THR A 17 17.03 4.13 20.28
N ILE A 18 17.86 3.20 19.79
CA ILE A 18 17.40 1.90 19.25
C ILE A 18 16.66 1.09 20.32
N LYS A 19 17.19 1.01 21.55
CA LYS A 19 16.54 0.30 22.66
C LYS A 19 15.23 0.97 23.08
N GLU A 20 15.18 2.29 23.16
CA GLU A 20 13.96 3.04 23.48
C GLU A 20 12.85 2.80 22.44
N VAL A 21 13.19 2.83 21.13
CA VAL A 21 12.25 2.48 20.05
C VAL A 21 11.73 1.05 20.22
N GLN A 22 12.61 0.06 20.48
CA GLN A 22 12.23 -1.34 20.60
C GLN A 22 11.38 -1.63 21.85
N ASN A 23 11.76 -1.06 23.01
CA ASN A 23 11.04 -1.21 24.28
C ASN A 23 9.65 -0.54 24.23
N GLY A 24 9.59 0.70 23.72
CA GLY A 24 8.34 1.44 23.55
C GLY A 24 7.41 0.77 22.53
N TRP A 25 7.95 0.18 21.47
CA TRP A 25 7.14 -0.54 20.49
C TRP A 25 6.57 -1.85 21.05
N GLU A 26 7.39 -2.66 21.71
CA GLU A 26 6.94 -3.91 22.34
C GLU A 26 5.88 -3.63 23.43
N THR A 27 6.05 -2.56 24.20
CA THR A 27 5.07 -2.09 25.18
C THR A 27 3.77 -1.61 24.52
N THR A 28 3.88 -0.91 23.37
CA THR A 28 2.72 -0.48 22.57
C THR A 28 1.94 -1.68 22.04
N GLU A 29 2.60 -2.65 21.40
CA GLU A 29 1.95 -3.82 20.80
C GLU A 29 1.27 -4.70 21.86
N LYS A 30 1.90 -4.89 23.03
CA LYS A 30 1.29 -5.56 24.19
C LYS A 30 0.01 -4.85 24.65
N ARG A 31 0.00 -3.51 24.70
CA ARG A 31 -1.16 -2.69 25.12
C ARG A 31 -2.25 -2.55 24.04
N LEU A 32 -1.92 -2.80 22.78
CA LEU A 32 -2.89 -2.84 21.67
C LEU A 32 -3.60 -4.19 21.53
N GLY A 33 -3.18 -5.24 22.24
CA GLY A 33 -3.72 -6.59 22.05
C GLY A 33 -3.14 -7.32 20.83
N GLY A 34 -1.92 -6.95 20.40
CA GLY A 34 -1.18 -7.62 19.34
C GLY A 34 -1.53 -7.18 17.89
N PRO A 35 -0.84 -7.74 16.88
CA PRO A 35 -0.74 -7.16 15.54
C PRO A 35 -2.05 -6.91 14.79
N LYS A 36 -3.09 -7.73 15.01
CA LYS A 36 -4.38 -7.54 14.33
C LYS A 36 -5.14 -6.34 14.88
N ALA A 37 -5.25 -6.22 16.20
CA ALA A 37 -5.94 -5.11 16.84
C ALA A 37 -5.19 -3.80 16.63
N ALA A 38 -3.86 -3.83 16.81
CA ALA A 38 -2.97 -2.71 16.51
C ALA A 38 -3.10 -2.21 15.06
N GLY A 39 -3.05 -3.14 14.09
CA GLY A 39 -3.19 -2.82 12.67
C GLY A 39 -4.57 -2.27 12.28
N GLU A 40 -5.66 -2.71 12.91
CA GLU A 40 -7.00 -2.15 12.66
C GLU A 40 -7.24 -0.80 13.34
N GLU A 41 -6.54 -0.48 14.43
CA GLU A 41 -6.63 0.83 15.09
C GLU A 41 -5.98 1.92 14.22
N VAL A 42 -4.78 1.66 13.69
CA VAL A 42 -4.15 2.51 12.66
C VAL A 42 -4.93 2.46 11.34
N PHE A 43 -5.34 1.26 10.91
CA PHE A 43 -6.28 1.00 9.80
C PHE A 43 -7.48 1.97 9.81
N THR A 44 -8.19 2.03 10.93
CA THR A 44 -9.43 2.82 11.02
C THR A 44 -9.19 4.31 10.97
N LYS A 45 -8.09 4.81 11.56
CA LYS A 45 -7.69 6.21 11.45
C LYS A 45 -7.28 6.57 10.01
N LEU A 46 -6.41 5.77 9.39
CA LEU A 46 -5.90 6.05 8.04
C LEU A 46 -6.99 5.93 6.96
N ARG A 47 -7.98 5.04 7.13
CA ARG A 47 -9.16 4.95 6.25
C ARG A 47 -10.01 6.23 6.25
N ASN A 48 -9.96 7.02 7.33
CA ASN A 48 -10.70 8.28 7.48
C ASN A 48 -9.87 9.49 7.02
N GLU A 49 -8.63 9.62 7.50
CA GLU A 49 -7.73 10.74 7.16
C GLU A 49 -7.25 10.69 5.71
N LEU A 50 -7.12 9.49 5.12
CA LEU A 50 -6.59 9.32 3.77
C LEU A 50 -7.36 8.29 2.92
N PRO A 51 -8.61 8.59 2.50
CA PRO A 51 -9.48 7.65 1.79
C PRO A 51 -8.88 7.05 0.51
N LYS A 52 -7.97 7.76 -0.20
CA LYS A 52 -7.31 7.23 -1.40
C LYS A 52 -6.51 5.93 -1.16
N THR A 53 -6.12 5.65 0.08
CA THR A 53 -5.38 4.42 0.43
C THR A 53 -6.27 3.21 0.68
N GLN A 54 -7.60 3.35 0.79
CA GLN A 54 -8.51 2.29 1.27
C GLN A 54 -8.32 0.91 0.60
N GLY A 55 -8.09 0.86 -0.72
CA GLY A 55 -7.84 -0.40 -1.44
C GLY A 55 -6.59 -1.18 -1.00
N MET A 56 -5.63 -0.50 -0.38
CA MET A 56 -4.41 -1.09 0.18
C MET A 56 -4.58 -1.58 1.61
N LEU A 57 -5.57 -1.04 2.34
CA LEU A 57 -5.76 -1.22 3.78
C LEU A 57 -6.51 -2.53 4.13
N THR A 58 -6.20 -3.60 3.41
CA THR A 58 -6.87 -4.91 3.49
C THR A 58 -6.13 -5.96 4.32
N ARG A 59 -4.86 -5.71 4.70
CA ARG A 59 -4.00 -6.66 5.43
C ARG A 59 -3.30 -6.01 6.64
N SER A 60 -4.10 -5.45 7.54
CA SER A 60 -3.70 -4.79 8.79
C SER A 60 -2.64 -5.54 9.58
N SER A 61 -2.89 -6.80 9.92
CA SER A 61 -1.94 -7.63 10.66
C SER A 61 -0.62 -7.83 9.90
N THR A 62 -0.63 -8.00 8.58
CA THR A 62 0.60 -8.17 7.79
C THR A 62 1.45 -6.89 7.77
N VAL A 63 0.83 -5.72 7.62
CA VAL A 63 1.56 -4.44 7.67
C VAL A 63 2.12 -4.18 9.07
N TRP A 64 1.36 -4.50 10.13
CA TRP A 64 1.87 -4.38 11.49
C TRP A 64 3.08 -5.28 11.74
N HIS A 65 3.05 -6.57 11.36
CA HIS A 65 4.23 -7.45 11.49
C HIS A 65 5.45 -6.91 10.73
N LEU A 66 5.28 -6.43 9.50
CA LEU A 66 6.38 -5.87 8.70
C LEU A 66 7.00 -4.63 9.37
N LEU A 67 6.19 -3.80 10.05
CA LEU A 67 6.66 -2.67 10.84
C LEU A 67 7.37 -3.13 12.12
N SER A 68 6.77 -4.02 12.91
CA SER A 68 7.41 -4.61 14.10
C SER A 68 8.77 -5.25 13.76
N GLU A 69 8.85 -6.02 12.67
CA GLU A 69 10.09 -6.64 12.21
C GLU A 69 11.15 -5.62 11.73
N LEU A 70 10.74 -4.48 11.16
CA LEU A 70 11.66 -3.38 10.82
C LEU A 70 12.25 -2.75 12.09
N LEU A 71 11.40 -2.45 13.08
CA LEU A 71 11.81 -1.84 14.35
C LEU A 71 12.69 -2.77 15.20
N GLN A 72 12.42 -4.07 15.21
CA GLN A 72 13.28 -5.07 15.86
C GLN A 72 14.61 -5.28 15.11
N SER A 73 14.72 -4.86 13.84
CA SER A 73 15.96 -4.99 13.05
C SER A 73 16.94 -3.83 13.17
N LEU A 74 16.60 -2.72 13.85
CA LEU A 74 17.37 -1.46 13.81
C LEU A 74 18.87 -1.58 14.15
N GLY A 75 19.24 -2.47 15.07
CA GLY A 75 20.65 -2.77 15.38
C GLY A 75 21.41 -3.55 14.30
N GLN A 76 20.81 -3.80 13.13
CA GLN A 76 21.35 -4.61 12.04
C GLN A 76 21.17 -3.88 10.69
N PRO A 77 22.02 -2.90 10.33
CA PRO A 77 21.80 -2.02 9.17
C PRO A 77 21.55 -2.74 7.83
N GLN A 78 22.24 -3.86 7.56
CA GLN A 78 22.02 -4.66 6.35
C GLN A 78 20.65 -5.36 6.31
N LEU A 79 20.03 -5.63 7.47
CA LEU A 79 18.69 -6.20 7.56
C LEU A 79 17.63 -5.10 7.45
N VAL A 80 17.85 -3.95 8.11
CA VAL A 80 17.04 -2.73 7.93
C VAL A 80 16.94 -2.36 6.45
N GLN A 81 18.07 -2.31 5.75
CA GLN A 81 18.14 -1.98 4.34
C GLN A 81 17.29 -2.91 3.47
N LYS A 82 17.43 -4.24 3.62
CA LYS A 82 16.62 -5.24 2.89
C LYS A 82 15.12 -5.13 3.20
N ARG A 83 14.76 -4.69 4.41
CA ARG A 83 13.36 -4.46 4.82
C ARG A 83 12.80 -3.19 4.21
N LEU A 84 13.57 -2.10 4.16
CA LEU A 84 13.22 -0.89 3.43
C LEU A 84 13.05 -1.16 1.94
N GLU A 85 13.95 -1.96 1.32
CA GLU A 85 13.85 -2.40 -0.08
C GLU A 85 12.55 -3.19 -0.34
N TYR A 86 12.28 -4.20 0.48
CA TYR A 86 11.05 -4.99 0.38
C TYR A 86 9.78 -4.13 0.51
N ILE A 87 9.76 -3.19 1.45
CA ILE A 87 8.66 -2.25 1.63
C ILE A 87 8.52 -1.34 0.40
N ALA A 88 9.61 -0.76 -0.10
CA ALA A 88 9.60 0.16 -1.24
C ALA A 88 9.14 -0.52 -2.54
N LEU A 89 9.71 -1.67 -2.89
CA LEU A 89 9.31 -2.44 -4.08
C LEU A 89 7.85 -2.88 -4.03
N ARG A 90 7.32 -3.21 -2.83
CA ARG A 90 5.93 -3.63 -2.64
C ARG A 90 4.92 -2.49 -2.76
N HIS A 91 5.36 -1.24 -2.61
CA HIS A 91 4.53 -0.04 -2.77
C HIS A 91 4.85 0.74 -4.06
N MET A 92 5.73 0.23 -4.92
CA MET A 92 6.23 0.88 -6.13
C MET A 92 5.16 1.28 -7.15
N ASN A 93 3.96 0.69 -7.11
CA ASN A 93 2.83 1.03 -7.97
C ASN A 93 1.76 1.90 -7.27
N ALA A 94 2.03 2.40 -6.05
CA ALA A 94 1.08 3.20 -5.27
C ALA A 94 1.50 4.68 -5.26
N ASP A 95 0.54 5.57 -5.53
CA ASP A 95 0.73 7.03 -5.43
C ASP A 95 0.77 7.46 -3.95
N ILE A 96 1.94 7.34 -3.34
CA ILE A 96 2.23 7.74 -1.96
C ILE A 96 3.20 8.92 -1.99
N THR A 97 2.69 10.08 -1.62
CA THR A 97 3.42 11.33 -1.48
C THR A 97 4.04 11.48 -0.09
N THR A 98 4.97 12.42 0.09
CA THR A 98 5.52 12.75 1.41
C THR A 98 4.42 13.13 2.41
N ALA A 99 3.37 13.86 1.99
CA ALA A 99 2.27 14.25 2.86
C ALA A 99 1.46 13.04 3.38
N ASP A 100 1.28 12.03 2.54
CA ASP A 100 0.62 10.77 2.93
C ASP A 100 1.42 10.04 4.03
N VAL A 101 2.75 10.07 3.92
CA VAL A 101 3.67 9.52 4.93
C VAL A 101 3.65 10.34 6.23
N GLU A 102 3.50 11.65 6.17
CA GLU A 102 3.35 12.50 7.36
C GLU A 102 2.01 12.25 8.08
N ILE A 103 0.91 12.07 7.35
CA ILE A 103 -0.39 11.66 7.91
C ILE A 103 -0.24 10.31 8.63
N PHE A 104 0.38 9.32 7.98
CA PHE A 104 0.66 8.01 8.60
C PHE A 104 1.53 8.12 9.86
N ARG A 105 2.62 8.93 9.82
CA ARG A 105 3.49 9.19 10.97
C ARG A 105 2.72 9.77 12.15
N ASN A 106 1.86 10.75 11.90
CA ASN A 106 1.09 11.44 12.92
C ASN A 106 0.03 10.51 13.55
N ILE A 107 -0.66 9.70 12.74
CA ILE A 107 -1.57 8.64 13.21
C ILE A 107 -0.83 7.61 14.08
N LEU A 108 0.36 7.19 13.65
CA LEU A 108 1.15 6.21 14.38
C LEU A 108 1.62 6.76 15.73
N PHE A 109 2.05 8.03 15.79
CA PHE A 109 2.36 8.71 17.05
C PHE A 109 1.12 8.84 17.95
N GLU A 110 -0.05 9.18 17.42
CA GLU A 110 -1.28 9.27 18.21
C GLU A 110 -1.65 7.92 18.84
N VAL A 111 -1.59 6.83 18.06
CA VAL A 111 -1.83 5.48 18.57
C VAL A 111 -0.78 5.09 19.61
N CYS A 112 0.51 5.26 19.36
CA CYS A 112 1.55 4.99 20.37
C CYS A 112 1.36 5.84 21.65
N ALA A 113 1.08 7.13 21.54
CA ALA A 113 0.85 8.03 22.67
C ALA A 113 -0.36 7.58 23.51
N SER A 114 -1.46 7.17 22.87
CA SER A 114 -2.67 6.70 23.55
C SER A 114 -2.47 5.42 24.38
N LYS A 115 -1.44 4.62 24.09
CA LYS A 115 -1.13 3.38 24.80
C LYS A 115 0.04 3.53 25.78
N LEU A 116 1.06 4.32 25.44
CA LEU A 116 2.23 4.55 26.28
C LEU A 116 1.99 5.62 27.35
N GLY A 117 1.26 6.69 27.01
CA GLY A 117 1.09 7.86 27.87
C GLY A 117 2.44 8.45 28.29
N GLY A 118 2.64 8.65 29.59
CA GLY A 118 3.90 9.12 30.17
C GLY A 118 5.11 8.19 30.01
N LEU A 119 4.97 7.03 29.36
CA LEU A 119 6.08 6.15 28.97
C LEU A 119 6.57 6.39 27.53
N MET A 120 6.01 7.37 26.80
CA MET A 120 6.44 7.69 25.44
C MET A 120 7.67 8.62 25.46
N THR A 121 8.87 8.02 25.54
CA THR A 121 10.13 8.76 25.64
C THR A 121 10.43 9.63 24.40
N PRO A 122 11.14 10.77 24.54
CA PRO A 122 11.57 11.59 23.41
C PRO A 122 12.37 10.79 22.36
N GLU A 123 13.18 9.84 22.82
CA GLU A 123 14.01 8.95 22.00
C GLU A 123 13.14 7.97 21.19
N PHE A 124 12.10 7.38 21.81
CA PHE A 124 11.09 6.60 21.09
C PHE A 124 10.41 7.44 19.99
N GLN A 125 10.00 8.68 20.31
CA GLN A 125 9.36 9.58 19.34
C GLN A 125 10.31 9.94 18.18
N PHE A 126 11.54 10.35 18.50
CA PHE A 126 12.56 10.71 17.51
C PHE A 126 12.89 9.53 16.60
N GLY A 127 13.24 8.38 17.17
CA GLY A 127 13.63 7.19 16.41
C GLY A 127 12.51 6.68 15.51
N LEU A 128 11.28 6.55 16.03
CA LEU A 128 10.12 6.15 15.22
C LEU A 128 9.82 7.16 14.11
N GLY A 129 10.00 8.46 14.37
CA GLY A 129 9.91 9.52 13.36
C GLY A 129 10.92 9.36 12.23
N GLN A 130 12.20 9.15 12.55
CA GLN A 130 13.26 8.90 11.56
C GLN A 130 12.95 7.66 10.70
N ILE A 131 12.43 6.61 11.30
CA ILE A 131 12.14 5.35 10.60
C ILE A 131 10.99 5.50 9.61
N VAL A 132 9.93 6.24 9.96
CA VAL A 132 8.83 6.53 9.02
C VAL A 132 9.28 7.47 7.89
N VAL A 133 10.14 8.45 8.19
CA VAL A 133 10.76 9.31 7.16
C VAL A 133 11.64 8.48 6.21
N ALA A 134 12.49 7.60 6.73
CA ALA A 134 13.35 6.72 5.94
C ALA A 134 12.57 5.74 5.05
N VAL A 135 11.44 5.21 5.54
CA VAL A 135 10.49 4.45 4.71
C VAL A 135 9.97 5.33 3.57
N GLY A 136 9.39 6.50 3.86
CA GLY A 136 8.84 7.41 2.84
C GLY A 136 9.85 7.85 1.78
N THR A 137 11.07 8.20 2.20
CA THR A 137 12.18 8.54 1.30
C THR A 137 12.56 7.35 0.40
N SER A 138 12.56 6.13 0.95
CA SER A 138 12.82 4.92 0.16
C SER A 138 11.68 4.63 -0.84
N LEU A 139 10.41 4.85 -0.46
CA LEU A 139 9.28 4.74 -1.40
C LEU A 139 9.47 5.69 -2.59
N ALA A 140 9.71 6.98 -2.31
CA ALA A 140 9.80 8.03 -3.32
C ALA A 140 10.95 7.80 -4.31
N LYS A 141 12.17 7.53 -3.80
CA LYS A 141 13.35 7.22 -4.63
C LYS A 141 13.16 5.96 -5.47
N THR A 142 12.55 4.90 -4.92
CA THR A 142 12.27 3.67 -5.66
C THR A 142 11.23 3.91 -6.76
N HIS A 143 10.15 4.62 -6.46
CA HIS A 143 9.15 5.01 -7.47
C HIS A 143 9.79 5.84 -8.60
N GLU A 144 10.58 6.87 -8.27
CA GLU A 144 11.29 7.71 -9.26
C GLU A 144 12.20 6.88 -10.19
N HIS A 145 13.06 6.03 -9.62
CA HIS A 145 14.00 5.18 -10.37
C HIS A 145 13.30 4.18 -11.32
N TYR A 146 12.13 3.66 -10.95
CA TYR A 146 11.38 2.70 -11.78
C TYR A 146 10.30 3.34 -12.65
N ALA A 147 9.90 4.60 -12.42
CA ALA A 147 8.78 5.27 -13.11
C ALA A 147 8.84 5.17 -14.64
N THR A 148 10.01 5.42 -15.25
CA THR A 148 10.18 5.33 -16.72
C THR A 148 10.04 3.89 -17.23
N ARG A 149 10.58 2.91 -16.50
CA ARG A 149 10.47 1.48 -16.85
C ARG A 149 9.03 0.99 -16.71
N LEU A 150 8.32 1.41 -15.66
CA LEU A 150 6.92 1.07 -15.41
C LEU A 150 5.97 1.68 -16.44
N LYS A 151 6.19 2.95 -16.82
CA LYS A 151 5.47 3.61 -17.93
C LYS A 151 5.65 2.85 -19.25
N LEU A 152 6.90 2.49 -19.60
CA LEU A 152 7.18 1.72 -20.81
C LEU A 152 6.46 0.35 -20.81
N LEU A 153 6.61 -0.43 -19.73
CA LEU A 153 5.96 -1.73 -19.60
C LEU A 153 4.43 -1.63 -19.66
N THR A 154 3.84 -0.60 -19.06
CA THR A 154 2.39 -0.36 -19.07
C THR A 154 1.90 0.06 -20.45
N SER A 155 2.66 0.87 -21.20
CA SER A 155 2.34 1.23 -22.58
C SER A 155 2.40 0.02 -23.51
N CYS A 156 3.49 -0.75 -23.49
CA CYS A 156 3.63 -1.94 -24.33
C CYS A 156 2.57 -3.01 -23.99
N TRP A 157 2.20 -3.17 -22.72
CA TRP A 157 1.11 -4.07 -22.32
C TRP A 157 -0.26 -3.62 -22.85
N LYS A 158 -0.52 -2.31 -22.89
CA LYS A 158 -1.75 -1.77 -23.51
C LYS A 158 -1.77 -1.96 -25.02
N GLU A 159 -0.64 -1.69 -25.68
CA GLU A 159 -0.47 -1.84 -27.13
C GLU A 159 -0.68 -3.29 -27.58
N VAL A 160 -0.07 -4.26 -26.89
CA VAL A 160 -0.26 -5.69 -27.17
C VAL A 160 -1.72 -6.14 -27.00
N ASN A 161 -2.44 -5.62 -26.00
CA ASN A 161 -3.83 -6.00 -25.77
C ASN A 161 -4.82 -5.28 -26.69
N ALA A 162 -4.57 -4.02 -27.06
CA ALA A 162 -5.40 -3.30 -28.02
C ALA A 162 -5.43 -4.03 -29.38
N ASN A 163 -4.26 -4.48 -29.85
CA ASN A 163 -4.14 -5.29 -31.06
C ASN A 163 -4.84 -6.66 -30.96
N ALA A 164 -5.15 -7.15 -29.74
CA ALA A 164 -5.87 -8.42 -29.53
C ALA A 164 -7.39 -8.27 -29.50
N ASP A 165 -7.90 -7.06 -29.25
CA ASP A 165 -9.31 -6.71 -29.38
C ASP A 165 -9.63 -6.32 -30.85
N ASP A 166 -8.79 -5.50 -31.49
CA ASP A 166 -8.95 -5.08 -32.89
C ASP A 166 -8.95 -6.26 -33.90
N ASP A 167 -8.19 -7.33 -33.62
CA ASP A 167 -8.13 -8.55 -34.46
C ASP A 167 -9.48 -9.30 -34.56
N GLN A 168 -10.46 -8.99 -33.71
CA GLN A 168 -11.81 -9.60 -33.78
C GLN A 168 -12.77 -8.87 -34.73
N GLU A 169 -12.61 -7.56 -34.97
CA GLU A 169 -13.48 -6.81 -35.89
C GLU A 169 -13.05 -6.96 -37.36
N ALA A 170 -11.80 -7.38 -37.61
CA ALA A 170 -11.20 -7.46 -38.95
C ALA A 170 -11.71 -8.58 -39.88
N GLN A 171 -12.59 -9.49 -39.41
CA GLN A 171 -13.19 -10.55 -40.24
C GLN A 171 -14.67 -10.32 -40.61
N GLY A 172 -15.18 -9.09 -40.44
CA GLY A 172 -16.61 -8.78 -40.41
C GLY A 172 -17.30 -8.24 -41.66
N HIS A 173 -16.79 -8.39 -42.90
CA HIS A 173 -17.53 -7.84 -44.07
C HIS A 173 -17.43 -8.53 -45.44
N GLY A 174 -18.61 -8.90 -45.96
CA GLY A 174 -18.92 -9.06 -47.39
C GLY A 174 -19.55 -10.41 -47.78
N THR A 175 -20.65 -10.51 -48.55
CA THR A 175 -21.60 -9.50 -49.08
C THR A 175 -22.89 -10.19 -49.58
N ALA A 176 -24.07 -9.56 -49.37
CA ALA A 176 -25.33 -9.74 -50.13
C ALA A 176 -26.06 -11.12 -50.02
N ASP A 177 -27.40 -11.27 -50.19
CA ASP A 177 -28.50 -10.29 -50.32
C ASP A 177 -29.88 -10.95 -49.99
N GLN A 178 -30.86 -10.14 -49.50
CA GLN A 178 -32.35 -10.29 -49.56
C GLN A 178 -33.04 -11.64 -49.14
N GLU A 179 -34.33 -11.75 -48.77
CA GLU A 179 -35.54 -10.88 -48.83
C GLU A 179 -36.29 -10.76 -47.47
N ASN A 180 -37.35 -9.93 -47.41
CA ASN A 180 -38.33 -9.70 -46.31
C ASN A 180 -39.76 -10.11 -46.85
N PRO A 181 -40.95 -9.93 -46.20
CA PRO A 181 -41.32 -9.26 -44.94
C PRO A 181 -42.43 -9.92 -44.04
N GLU A 182 -42.83 -9.22 -42.96
CA GLU A 182 -44.18 -9.24 -42.28
C GLU A 182 -44.67 -10.57 -41.62
N ASP A 183 -45.43 -10.63 -40.51
CA ASP A 183 -46.00 -9.71 -39.49
C ASP A 183 -46.13 -10.54 -38.14
N ASP A 184 -46.77 -10.23 -37.00
CA ASP A 184 -47.69 -9.18 -36.49
C ASP A 184 -47.71 -9.15 -34.91
N LYS A 185 -48.45 -8.21 -34.30
CA LYS A 185 -49.19 -8.14 -32.99
C LYS A 185 -48.88 -9.15 -31.85
N GLU A 186 -48.58 -8.72 -30.60
CA GLU A 186 -49.43 -8.13 -29.51
C GLU A 186 -50.04 -9.18 -28.52
N ASP A 187 -50.58 -8.69 -27.39
CA ASP A 187 -51.12 -9.38 -26.18
C ASP A 187 -50.11 -10.24 -25.35
N GLU A 188 -49.81 -10.06 -24.06
CA GLU A 188 -50.42 -9.44 -22.84
C GLU A 188 -51.15 -10.43 -21.89
N LYS A 189 -51.01 -10.18 -20.57
CA LYS A 189 -51.57 -10.87 -19.38
C LYS A 189 -50.91 -12.21 -19.00
N GLU A 190 -50.46 -12.47 -17.75
CA GLU A 190 -50.93 -12.20 -16.38
C GLU A 190 -51.81 -13.34 -15.79
N ASN A 191 -51.24 -14.13 -14.87
CA ASN A 191 -51.80 -14.66 -13.59
C ASN A 191 -50.75 -15.65 -12.97
N LYS A 192 -50.43 -15.58 -11.66
CA LYS A 192 -51.05 -16.24 -10.48
C LYS A 192 -51.04 -17.78 -10.50
N THR A 193 -50.84 -18.51 -9.40
CA THR A 193 -50.48 -18.15 -8.00
C THR A 193 -49.81 -19.36 -7.30
N GLU A 194 -49.34 -19.15 -6.06
CA GLU A 194 -49.21 -20.17 -4.99
C GLU A 194 -48.11 -21.25 -5.18
N GLN A 195 -47.52 -21.79 -4.11
CA GLN A 195 -47.82 -21.66 -2.67
C GLN A 195 -46.54 -21.61 -1.82
#